data_AF-A0A7Z7KCL9-F1
#
_entry.id   AF-A0A7Z7KCL9-F1
#
_cell.length_a   1.000
_cell.length_b   1.000
_cell.length_c   1.000
_cell.angle_alpha   90.00
_cell.angle_beta   90.00
_cell.angle_gamma   90.00
#
_symmetry.space_group_name_H-M   'P 1'
#
loop_
_entity.id
_entity.type
_entity.pdbx_description
1 polymer ?
#
loop_
_entity_poly.entity_id
_entity_poly.type
_entity_poly.pdbx_seq_one_letter_code
_entity_poly.pdbx_strand_id
1 'polypeptide(L)'
;MTTIILMQSTGLKDKEETEIFEGDVVRHIDFLLNNETVNKVYFKDGLFMYDVVVDEYTYDVPIGEIIENSIVEVIGNIYENPELLESVEE
;
A
#
# COMPACT_ATOMS: atom_id res chain seq x y z
N MET A 1 19.11 -15.16 19.27
CA MET A 1 17.69 -14.86 19.55
C MET A 1 17.09 -14.42 18.23
N THR A 2 15.96 -15.00 17.82
CA THR A 2 15.28 -14.60 16.58
C THR A 2 14.23 -13.56 16.93
N THR A 3 14.26 -12.41 16.25
CA THR A 3 13.21 -11.40 16.36
C THR A 3 12.05 -11.83 15.45
N ILE A 4 10.83 -11.83 15.98
CA ILE A 4 9.62 -12.10 15.22
C ILE A 4 8.87 -10.77 15.07
N ILE A 5 8.49 -10.45 13.84
CA ILE A 5 7.68 -9.27 13.52
C ILE A 5 6.31 -9.78 13.08
N LEU A 6 5.25 -9.27 13.70
CA LEU A 6 3.86 -9.58 13.33
C LEU A 6 3.28 -8.41 12.57
N MET A 7 2.46 -8.72 11.57
CA MET A 7 1.73 -7.75 10.75
C MET A 7 0.23 -8.06 10.84
N GLN A 8 -0.61 -7.02 10.80
CA GLN A 8 -2.05 -7.17 10.85
C GLN A 8 -2.63 -7.32 9.44
N SER A 9 -3.52 -8.28 9.23
CA SER A 9 -4.30 -8.39 8.00
C SER A 9 -5.26 -7.21 7.87
N THR A 10 -5.40 -6.68 6.65
CA THR A 10 -6.40 -5.67 6.33
C THR A 10 -7.81 -6.26 6.16
N GLY A 11 -7.92 -7.57 5.94
CA GLY A 11 -9.14 -8.25 5.52
C GLY A 11 -9.51 -8.02 4.05
N LEU A 12 -8.66 -7.33 3.29
CA LEU A 12 -8.85 -7.04 1.86
C LEU A 12 -7.88 -7.87 1.02
N LYS A 13 -8.21 -8.00 -0.26
CA LYS A 13 -7.38 -8.69 -1.25
C LYS A 13 -7.21 -7.85 -2.49
N ASP A 14 -6.05 -7.96 -3.12
CA ASP A 14 -5.81 -7.40 -4.45
C ASP A 14 -6.53 -8.21 -5.56
N LYS A 15 -6.38 -7.78 -6.81
CA LYS A 15 -7.05 -8.43 -7.96
C LYS A 15 -6.55 -9.84 -8.25
N GLU A 16 -5.36 -10.19 -7.80
CA GLU A 16 -4.78 -11.53 -7.94
C GLU A 16 -5.10 -12.42 -6.72
N GLU A 17 -6.07 -12.00 -5.90
CA GLU A 17 -6.53 -12.67 -4.68
C GLU A 17 -5.47 -12.76 -3.56
N THR A 18 -4.42 -11.95 -3.65
CA THR A 18 -3.39 -11.82 -2.61
C THR A 18 -3.93 -10.98 -1.47
N GLU A 19 -3.87 -11.50 -0.25
CA GLU A 19 -4.28 -10.77 0.94
C GLU A 19 -3.31 -9.63 1.25
N ILE A 20 -3.85 -8.46 1.58
CA ILE A 20 -3.08 -7.26 1.88
C ILE A 20 -2.90 -7.14 3.40
N PHE A 21 -1.68 -6.88 3.85
CA PHE A 21 -1.29 -6.71 5.24
C PHE A 21 -0.71 -5.32 5.51
N GLU A 22 -0.67 -4.94 6.78
CA GLU A 22 0.14 -3.82 7.25
C GLU A 22 1.62 -4.01 6.89
N GLY A 23 2.23 -3.01 6.26
CA GLY A 23 3.63 -3.05 5.83
C GLY A 23 3.83 -3.59 4.41
N ASP A 24 2.77 -4.01 3.73
CA ASP A 24 2.84 -4.32 2.30
C ASP A 24 3.13 -3.05 1.49
N VAL A 25 3.84 -3.24 0.38
CA VAL A 25 4.07 -2.23 -0.64
C VAL A 25 3.21 -2.58 -1.84
N VAL A 26 2.38 -1.63 -2.25
CA VAL A 26 1.41 -1.79 -3.33
C VAL A 26 1.73 -0.87 -4.50
N ARG A 27 1.61 -1.42 -5.71
CA ARG A 27 1.57 -0.65 -6.95
C ARG A 27 0.13 -0.20 -7.19
N HIS A 28 -0.10 1.11 -7.21
CA HIS A 28 -1.40 1.72 -7.45
C HIS A 28 -1.42 2.41 -8.82
N ILE A 29 -2.40 2.07 -9.66
CA ILE A 29 -2.65 2.74 -10.94
C ILE A 29 -4.05 3.35 -10.91
N ASP A 30 -4.13 4.68 -10.94
CA ASP A 30 -5.40 5.42 -11.04
C ASP A 30 -5.76 5.62 -12.52
N PHE A 31 -6.91 5.08 -12.93
CA PHE A 31 -7.38 5.17 -14.31
C PHE A 31 -7.87 6.56 -14.72
N LEU A 32 -8.33 7.38 -13.77
CA LEU A 32 -8.85 8.73 -14.03
C LEU A 32 -7.71 9.73 -14.20
N LEU A 33 -6.67 9.58 -13.38
CA LEU A 33 -5.51 10.46 -13.39
C LEU A 33 -4.40 9.97 -14.33
N ASN A 34 -4.48 8.72 -14.79
CA ASN A 34 -3.43 8.05 -15.57
C ASN A 34 -2.06 8.19 -14.89
N ASN A 35 -2.06 8.00 -13.56
CA ASN A 35 -0.88 8.01 -12.72
C ASN A 35 -0.58 6.60 -12.21
N GLU A 36 0.68 6.38 -11.85
CA GLU A 36 1.14 5.15 -11.22
C GLU A 36 2.02 5.53 -10.04
N THR A 37 1.79 4.91 -8.89
CA THR A 37 2.52 5.16 -7.65
C THR A 37 2.82 3.85 -6.92
N VAL A 38 3.86 3.88 -6.09
CA VAL A 38 4.26 2.74 -5.25
C VAL A 38 4.23 3.22 -3.81
N ASN A 39 3.38 2.61 -2.99
CA ASN A 39 3.11 3.11 -1.65
C ASN A 39 3.05 1.98 -0.64
N LYS A 40 3.35 2.31 0.61
CA LYS A 40 3.25 1.38 1.73
C LYS A 40 1.86 1.44 2.37
N VAL A 41 1.33 0.29 2.75
CA VAL A 41 0.12 0.15 3.56
C VAL A 41 0.45 0.28 5.04
N TYR A 42 -0.27 1.12 5.77
CA TYR A 42 -0.08 1.33 7.22
C TYR A 42 -1.40 1.56 7.94
N PHE A 43 -1.42 1.36 9.26
CA PHE A 43 -2.62 1.60 10.07
C PHE A 43 -2.57 2.99 10.71
N LYS A 44 -3.61 3.81 10.48
CA LYS A 44 -3.75 5.16 11.03
C LYS A 44 -5.21 5.48 11.30
N ASP A 45 -5.49 6.10 12.44
CA ASP A 45 -6.83 6.58 12.82
C ASP A 45 -7.96 5.53 12.71
N GLY A 46 -7.64 4.25 12.94
CA GLY A 46 -8.61 3.15 12.92
C GLY A 46 -8.82 2.47 11.57
N LEU A 47 -8.07 2.87 10.55
CA LEU A 47 -8.20 2.37 9.17
C LEU A 47 -6.82 1.97 8.61
N PHE A 48 -6.83 1.09 7.61
CA PHE A 48 -5.66 0.81 6.80
C PHE A 48 -5.60 1.82 5.66
N MET A 49 -4.49 2.54 5.60
CA MET A 49 -4.23 3.64 4.68
C MET A 49 -3.05 3.31 3.78
N TYR A 50 -2.94 4.07 2.70
CA TYR A 50 -1.72 4.23 1.92
C TYR A 50 -1.59 5.69 1.50
N ASP A 51 -0.38 6.10 1.11
CA ASP A 51 -0.12 7.47 0.70
C ASP A 51 -0.52 7.69 -0.76
N VAL A 52 -1.11 8.85 -1.05
CA VAL A 52 -1.34 9.33 -2.43
C VAL A 52 -0.75 10.71 -2.55
N VAL A 53 0.12 10.90 -3.55
CA VAL A 53 0.70 12.21 -3.86
C VAL A 53 -0.11 12.88 -4.96
N VAL A 54 -0.62 14.08 -4.67
CA VAL A 54 -1.29 14.96 -5.62
C VAL A 54 -0.64 16.33 -5.56
N ASP A 55 -0.04 16.76 -6.67
CA ASP A 55 0.81 17.95 -6.75
C ASP A 55 1.95 17.90 -5.71
N GLU A 56 2.00 18.85 -4.77
CA GLU A 56 3.03 18.93 -3.71
C GLU A 56 2.53 18.36 -2.36
N TYR A 57 1.37 17.69 -2.34
CA TYR A 57 0.72 17.23 -1.12
C TYR A 57 0.57 15.71 -1.08
N THR A 58 0.83 15.13 0.08
CA THR A 58 0.57 13.73 0.39
C THR A 58 -0.69 13.60 1.22
N TYR A 59 -1.56 12.67 0.84
CA TYR A 59 -2.82 12.38 1.52
C TYR A 59 -2.83 10.93 2.00
N ASP A 60 -3.27 10.69 3.24
CA ASP A 60 -3.59 9.34 3.69
C ASP A 60 -4.97 8.95 3.12
N VAL A 61 -5.04 7.88 2.34
CA VAL A 61 -6.29 7.39 1.74
C VAL A 61 -6.58 5.99 2.24
N PRO A 62 -7.82 5.69 2.71
CA PRO A 62 -8.18 4.33 3.10
C PRO A 62 -8.11 3.39 1.91
N ILE A 63 -7.33 2.31 2.04
CA ILE A 63 -7.15 1.35 0.94
C ILE A 63 -8.48 0.69 0.52
N GLY A 64 -9.42 0.56 1.46
CA GLY A 64 -10.77 0.05 1.17
C GLY A 64 -11.59 0.92 0.21
N GLU A 65 -11.27 2.20 0.04
CA GLU A 65 -12.01 3.10 -0.87
C GLU A 65 -11.54 2.98 -2.32
N ILE A 66 -10.31 2.54 -2.54
CA ILE A 66 -9.68 2.55 -3.87
C ILE A 66 -9.60 1.18 -4.53
N ILE A 67 -9.65 0.10 -3.74
CA ILE A 67 -9.33 -1.26 -4.20
C ILE A 67 -10.28 -1.76 -5.30
N GLU A 68 -11.51 -1.27 -5.32
CA GLU A 68 -12.51 -1.62 -6.34
C GLU A 68 -12.38 -0.78 -7.63
N ASN A 69 -11.88 0.46 -7.52
CA ASN A 69 -11.92 1.45 -8.61
C ASN A 69 -10.57 1.68 -9.30
N SER A 70 -9.50 1.08 -8.79
CA SER A 70 -8.13 1.20 -9.32
C SER A 70 -7.50 -0.17 -9.59
N ILE A 71 -6.26 -0.19 -10.06
CA ILE A 71 -5.39 -1.37 -9.88
C ILE A 71 -4.60 -1.15 -8.60
N VAL A 72 -4.71 -2.11 -7.69
CA VAL A 72 -3.85 -2.28 -6.53
C VAL A 72 -3.25 -3.66 -6.67
N GLU A 73 -1.93 -3.76 -6.63
CA GLU A 73 -1.19 -5.02 -6.70
C GLU A 73 -0.14 -5.03 -5.60
N VAL A 74 -0.11 -6.09 -4.78
CA VAL A 74 0.96 -6.26 -3.80
C VAL A 74 2.24 -6.63 -4.54
N ILE A 75 3.29 -5.81 -4.41
CA ILE A 75 4.58 -6.02 -5.09
C ILE A 75 5.72 -6.40 -4.14
N GLY A 76 5.46 -6.40 -2.82
CA GLY A 76 6.42 -6.79 -1.79
C GLY A 76 6.01 -6.24 -0.42
N ASN A 77 6.91 -6.31 0.55
CA ASN A 77 6.72 -5.68 1.87
C ASN A 77 8.04 -5.09 2.39
N ILE A 78 7.94 -4.22 3.39
CA ILE A 78 9.09 -3.48 3.94
C ILE A 78 10.16 -4.35 4.62
N TYR A 79 9.88 -5.62 4.90
CA TYR A 79 10.80 -6.52 5.60
C TYR A 79 11.57 -7.43 4.63
N GLU A 80 10.90 -7.91 3.59
CA GLU A 80 11.48 -8.82 2.59
C GLU A 80 12.02 -8.07 1.37
N ASN A 81 11.48 -6.87 1.09
CA ASN A 81 11.82 -6.05 -0.07
C ASN A 81 12.22 -4.63 0.33
N PRO A 82 13.29 -4.45 1.13
CA PRO A 82 13.71 -3.12 1.57
C PRO A 82 14.07 -2.18 0.42
N GLU A 83 14.46 -2.70 -0.75
CA GLU A 83 14.69 -1.93 -1.98
C GLU A 83 13.47 -1.16 -2.47
N LEU A 84 12.25 -1.60 -2.12
CA LEU A 84 11.03 -0.91 -2.51
C LEU A 84 10.78 0.36 -1.68
N LEU A 85 11.47 0.54 -0.56
CA LEU A 85 11.33 1.74 0.29
C LEU A 85 11.81 3.00 -0.43
N GLU A 86 12.85 2.89 -1.26
CA GLU A 86 13.34 4.02 -2.06
C GLU A 86 12.25 4.54 -3.01
N SER A 87 11.39 3.65 -3.51
CA SER A 87 10.26 4.00 -4.40
C SER A 87 9.03 4.56 -3.67
N VAL A 88 8.97 4.43 -2.34
CA VAL A 88 7.87 4.97 -1.51
C VAL A 88 8.22 6.37 -0.98
N GLU A 89 9.51 6.73 -0.95
CA GLU A 89 9.99 8.02 -0.42
C GLU A 89 10.19 9.11 -1.49
N GLU A 90 10.00 8.80 -2.78
CA GLU A 90 10.01 9.75 -3.90
C GLU A 90 8.65 10.42 -4.13
#